data_AF-A0A357BNB5-F1
#
_entry.id   AF-A0A357BNB5-F1
#
_cell.length_a   1.000
_cell.length_b   1.000
_cell.length_c   1.000
_cell.angle_alpha   90.00
_cell.angle_beta   90.00
_cell.angle_gamma   90.00
#
_symmetry.space_group_name_H-M   'P 1'
#
loop_
_entity.id
_entity.type
_entity.pdbx_description
1 polymer ?
#
loop_
_entity_poly.entity_id
_entity_poly.type
_entity_poly.pdbx_seq_one_letter_code
_entity_poly.pdbx_strand_id
1 'polypeptide(L)'
;MSNINQEYLKELQVEHKIVAKLLEETKGLIQTKYIADIAARIDSLKQGLNSHLKKEDDKIYPELLKVAREKKIELIEITIRTFTTAMKGIGERVGRFFEKYQNRDDITRLISDFSHDFQGVYEDLFKRVNNEERVLYPMYEKYCC
;
A
#
# COMPACT_ATOMS: atom_id res chain seq x y z
N MET A 1 -10.45 23.37 -8.10
CA MET A 1 -10.35 21.96 -7.67
C MET A 1 -8.98 21.36 -8.01
N SER A 2 -8.30 21.77 -9.09
CA SER A 2 -7.02 21.18 -9.51
C SER A 2 -5.88 21.22 -8.48
N ASN A 3 -5.69 22.34 -7.77
CA ASN A 3 -4.56 22.44 -6.83
C ASN A 3 -4.69 21.50 -5.61
N ILE A 4 -5.91 21.29 -5.09
CA ILE A 4 -6.16 20.44 -3.92
C ILE A 4 -5.91 18.97 -4.23
N ASN A 5 -6.33 18.50 -5.41
CA ASN A 5 -6.16 17.10 -5.80
C ASN A 5 -4.70 16.79 -6.16
N GLN A 6 -3.96 17.75 -6.72
CA GLN A 6 -2.52 17.62 -6.92
C GLN A 6 -1.73 17.62 -5.60
N GLU A 7 -2.10 18.46 -4.63
CA GLU A 7 -1.51 18.41 -3.27
C GLU A 7 -1.78 17.08 -2.58
N TYR A 8 -2.99 16.54 -2.74
CA TYR A 8 -3.36 15.23 -2.20
C TYR A 8 -2.53 14.08 -2.80
N LEU A 9 -2.29 14.08 -4.12
CA LEU A 9 -1.40 13.09 -4.74
C LEU A 9 0.03 13.18 -4.19
N LYS A 10 0.54 14.39 -3.96
CA LYS A 10 1.87 14.57 -3.35
C LYS A 10 1.93 14.01 -1.94
N GLU A 11 0.86 14.17 -1.15
CA GLU A 11 0.75 13.58 0.18
C GLU A 11 0.85 12.05 0.13
N LEU A 12 0.08 11.40 -0.75
CA LEU A 12 0.12 9.95 -0.92
C LEU A 12 1.50 9.45 -1.39
N GLN A 13 2.17 10.18 -2.29
CA GLN A 13 3.54 9.88 -2.71
C GLN A 13 4.56 10.02 -1.57
N VAL A 14 4.33 10.95 -0.62
CA VAL A 14 5.16 11.03 0.59
C VAL A 14 4.93 9.81 1.48
N GLU A 15 3.69 9.33 1.62
CA GLU A 15 3.38 8.10 2.34
C GLU A 15 4.06 6.86 1.71
N HIS A 16 4.08 6.76 0.38
CA HIS A 16 4.82 5.69 -0.31
C HIS A 16 6.31 5.69 0.06
N LYS A 17 6.94 6.86 0.19
CA LYS A 17 8.35 6.96 0.61
C LYS A 17 8.55 6.49 2.05
N ILE A 18 7.58 6.75 2.93
CA ILE A 18 7.60 6.27 4.32
C ILE A 18 7.47 4.74 4.34
N VAL A 19 6.52 4.17 3.57
CA VAL A 19 6.35 2.72 3.43
C VAL A 19 7.62 2.05 2.92
N ALA A 20 8.22 2.59 1.84
CA ALA A 20 9.46 2.07 1.27
C ALA A 20 10.62 2.11 2.28
N LYS A 21 10.74 3.21 3.04
CA LYS A 21 11.74 3.33 4.11
C LYS A 21 11.55 2.27 5.19
N LEU A 22 10.32 2.05 5.66
CA LEU A 22 10.02 1.04 6.68
C LEU A 22 10.32 -0.37 6.20
N LEU A 23 10.06 -0.67 4.92
CA LEU A 23 10.40 -1.95 4.30
C LEU A 23 11.92 -2.18 4.27
N GLU A 24 12.70 -1.20 3.83
CA GLU A 24 14.17 -1.31 3.79
C GLU A 24 14.78 -1.41 5.20
N GLU A 25 14.28 -0.63 6.16
CA GLU A 25 14.72 -0.74 7.55
C GLU A 25 14.42 -2.11 8.14
N THR A 26 13.21 -2.65 7.90
CA THR A 26 12.85 -4.00 8.36
C THR A 26 13.75 -5.06 7.73
N LYS A 27 14.02 -4.95 6.42
CA LYS A 27 14.92 -5.85 5.70
C LYS A 27 16.33 -5.88 6.31
N GLY A 28 16.87 -4.71 6.68
CA GLY A 28 18.15 -4.62 7.38
C GLY A 28 18.12 -5.26 8.77
N LEU A 29 17.04 -5.05 9.53
CA LEU A 29 16.88 -5.60 10.88
C LEU A 29 16.72 -7.13 10.90
N ILE A 30 16.16 -7.73 9.85
CA ILE A 30 16.07 -9.20 9.71
C ILE A 30 17.47 -9.83 9.76
N GLN A 31 18.47 -9.18 9.18
CA GLN A 31 19.86 -9.68 9.15
C GLN A 31 20.50 -9.65 10.54
N THR A 32 20.13 -8.68 11.38
CA THR A 32 20.66 -8.52 12.74
C THR A 32 19.86 -9.25 13.81
N LYS A 33 18.66 -9.76 13.47
CA LYS A 33 17.73 -10.48 14.35
C LYS A 33 17.30 -9.68 15.59
N TYR A 34 17.28 -8.34 15.52
CA TYR A 34 16.75 -7.51 16.59
C TYR A 34 15.21 -7.49 16.57
N ILE A 35 14.61 -8.54 17.16
CA ILE A 35 13.16 -8.79 17.12
C ILE A 35 12.31 -7.61 17.62
N ALA A 36 12.78 -6.92 18.65
CA ALA A 36 12.07 -5.77 19.20
C ALA A 36 11.88 -4.63 18.17
N ASP A 37 12.94 -4.37 17.39
CA ASP A 37 12.93 -3.33 16.36
C ASP A 37 12.15 -3.79 15.13
N ILE A 38 12.27 -5.07 14.75
CA ILE A 38 11.45 -5.67 13.68
C ILE A 38 9.96 -5.49 14.01
N ALA A 39 9.54 -5.87 15.21
CA ALA A 39 8.14 -5.75 15.64
C ALA A 39 7.65 -4.29 15.59
N ALA A 40 8.47 -3.34 16.06
CA ALA A 40 8.14 -1.92 16.01
C ALA A 40 7.98 -1.40 14.57
N ARG A 41 8.84 -1.86 13.64
CA ARG A 41 8.73 -1.50 12.22
C ARG A 41 7.53 -2.13 11.53
N ILE A 42 7.19 -3.38 11.85
CA ILE A 42 5.98 -4.01 11.34
C ILE A 42 4.71 -3.28 11.80
N ASP A 43 4.64 -2.88 13.08
CA ASP A 43 3.50 -2.12 13.58
C ASP A 43 3.37 -0.75 12.90
N SER A 44 4.49 -0.04 12.74
CA SER A 44 4.51 1.23 12.00
C SER A 44 4.12 1.07 10.53
N LEU A 45 4.57 0.00 9.87
CA LEU A 45 4.20 -0.33 8.50
C LEU A 45 2.70 -0.63 8.38
N LYS A 46 2.14 -1.41 9.31
CA LYS A 46 0.72 -1.73 9.37
C LYS A 46 -0.14 -0.47 9.52
N GLN A 47 0.21 0.39 10.47
CA GLN A 47 -0.53 1.63 10.72
C GLN A 47 -0.45 2.58 9.52
N GLY A 48 0.76 2.79 8.98
CA GLY A 48 0.98 3.62 7.80
C GLY A 48 0.21 3.13 6.59
N LEU A 49 0.27 1.83 6.31
CA LEU A 49 -0.45 1.23 5.18
C LEU A 49 -1.97 1.33 5.36
N ASN A 50 -2.52 1.02 6.54
CA ASN A 50 -3.96 1.12 6.77
C ASN A 50 -4.48 2.56 6.60
N SER A 51 -3.73 3.56 7.09
CA SER A 51 -4.07 4.97 6.89
C SER A 51 -4.04 5.35 5.40
N HIS A 52 -3.00 4.91 4.68
CA HIS A 52 -2.84 5.16 3.26
C HIS A 52 -3.98 4.55 2.42
N LEU A 53 -4.28 3.26 2.64
CA LEU A 53 -5.37 2.56 1.95
C LEU A 53 -6.71 3.26 2.17
N LYS A 54 -6.98 3.68 3.41
CA LYS A 54 -8.20 4.40 3.74
C LYS A 54 -8.35 5.71 2.95
N LYS A 55 -7.24 6.44 2.76
CA LYS A 55 -7.24 7.67 1.98
C LYS A 55 -7.63 7.41 0.52
N GLU A 56 -7.06 6.38 -0.09
CA GLU A 56 -7.39 5.99 -1.47
C GLU A 56 -8.84 5.53 -1.61
N ASP A 57 -9.33 4.70 -0.67
CA ASP A 57 -10.69 4.19 -0.62
C ASP A 57 -11.74 5.29 -0.41
N ASP A 58 -11.43 6.27 0.43
CA ASP A 58 -12.36 7.36 0.74
C ASP A 58 -12.40 8.43 -0.38
N LYS A 59 -11.36 8.54 -1.21
CA LYS A 59 -11.23 9.64 -2.18
C LYS A 59 -10.89 9.22 -3.61
N ILE A 60 -9.75 8.57 -3.84
CA ILE A 60 -9.24 8.30 -5.19
C ILE A 60 -10.22 7.44 -5.98
N TYR A 61 -10.61 6.29 -5.44
CA TYR A 61 -11.51 5.37 -6.15
C TYR A 61 -12.92 5.95 -6.36
N PRO A 62 -13.57 6.56 -5.34
CA PRO A 62 -14.90 7.15 -5.52
C PRO A 62 -14.95 8.28 -6.55
N GLU A 63 -13.98 9.18 -6.55
CA GLU A 63 -13.96 10.32 -7.48
C GLU A 63 -13.72 9.86 -8.93
N LEU A 64 -12.79 8.93 -9.15
CA LEU A 64 -12.57 8.37 -10.48
C LEU A 64 -13.80 7.63 -11.00
N LEU A 65 -14.48 6.84 -10.15
CA LEU A 65 -15.74 6.17 -10.51
C LEU A 65 -16.85 7.18 -10.83
N LYS A 66 -16.94 8.28 -10.09
CA LYS A 66 -17.91 9.35 -10.36
C LYS A 66 -17.66 9.96 -11.73
N VAL A 67 -16.42 10.35 -12.03
CA VAL A 67 -16.05 10.92 -13.32
C VAL A 67 -16.28 9.94 -14.47
N ALA A 68 -15.96 8.66 -14.26
CA ALA A 68 -16.19 7.62 -15.27
C ALA A 68 -17.67 7.52 -15.66
N ARG A 69 -18.58 7.53 -14.68
CA ARG A 69 -20.03 7.48 -14.92
C ARG A 69 -20.56 8.76 -15.58
N GLU A 70 -20.16 9.92 -15.08
CA GLU A 70 -20.62 11.22 -15.60
C GLU A 70 -20.16 11.44 -17.05
N LYS A 71 -18.92 11.05 -17.37
CA LYS A 71 -18.33 11.20 -18.70
C LYS A 71 -18.51 9.97 -19.60
N LYS A 72 -19.16 8.91 -19.10
CA LYS A 72 -19.36 7.62 -19.80
C LYS A 72 -18.05 7.02 -20.35
N ILE A 73 -16.99 7.04 -19.54
CA ILE A 73 -15.66 6.54 -19.93
C ILE A 73 -15.50 5.11 -19.39
N GLU A 74 -15.96 4.12 -20.15
CA GLU A 74 -15.89 2.69 -19.77
C GLU A 74 -14.47 2.22 -19.43
N LEU A 75 -13.46 2.78 -20.12
CA LEU A 75 -12.06 2.44 -19.87
C LEU A 75 -11.66 2.70 -18.41
N ILE A 76 -12.10 3.79 -17.81
CA ILE A 76 -11.78 4.12 -16.41
C ILE A 76 -12.43 3.11 -15.47
N GLU A 77 -13.68 2.72 -15.72
CA GLU A 77 -14.38 1.71 -14.89
C GLU A 77 -13.69 0.34 -14.95
N ILE A 78 -13.26 -0.07 -16.14
CA ILE A 78 -12.52 -1.32 -16.34
C ILE A 78 -11.16 -1.26 -15.63
N THR A 79 -10.45 -0.14 -15.74
CA THR A 79 -9.16 0.04 -15.06
C THR A 79 -9.33 -0.01 -13.54
N ILE A 80 -10.29 0.73 -12.96
CA ILE A 80 -10.54 0.71 -11.51
C ILE A 80 -10.92 -0.69 -11.03
N ARG A 81 -11.78 -1.41 -11.75
CA ARG A 81 -12.15 -2.79 -11.40
C ARG A 81 -10.94 -3.73 -11.41
N THR A 82 -10.04 -3.57 -12.38
CA THR A 82 -8.80 -4.34 -12.47
C THR A 82 -7.87 -4.03 -11.30
N PHE A 83 -7.71 -2.74 -10.99
CA PHE A 83 -6.92 -2.28 -9.85
C PHE A 83 -7.45 -2.82 -8.53
N THR A 84 -8.73 -2.59 -8.23
CA THR A 84 -9.36 -3.04 -6.98
C THR A 84 -9.30 -4.56 -6.80
N THR A 85 -9.47 -5.34 -7.87
CA THR A 85 -9.32 -6.81 -7.81
C THR A 85 -7.89 -7.23 -7.50
N ALA A 86 -6.90 -6.66 -8.19
CA ALA A 86 -5.49 -6.97 -7.96
C ALA A 86 -5.04 -6.53 -6.56
N MET A 87 -5.46 -5.34 -6.13
CA MET A 87 -5.13 -4.78 -4.82
C MET A 87 -5.80 -5.53 -3.69
N LYS A 88 -7.01 -6.08 -3.89
CA LYS A 88 -7.64 -6.98 -2.91
C LYS A 88 -6.76 -8.20 -2.62
N GLY A 89 -6.24 -8.86 -3.66
CA GLY A 89 -5.38 -10.02 -3.49
C GLY A 89 -4.06 -9.70 -2.75
N ILE A 90 -3.48 -8.53 -3.02
CA ILE A 90 -2.30 -8.02 -2.30
C ILE A 90 -2.67 -7.72 -0.84
N GLY A 91 -3.75 -6.98 -0.60
CA GLY A 91 -4.21 -6.60 0.72
C GLY A 91 -4.50 -7.82 1.61
N GLU A 92 -5.09 -8.87 1.05
CA GLU A 92 -5.31 -10.14 1.76
C GLU A 92 -4.00 -10.82 2.18
N ARG A 93 -2.97 -10.84 1.32
CA ARG A 93 -1.67 -11.44 1.66
C ARG A 93 -0.93 -10.62 2.72
N VAL A 94 -0.92 -9.30 2.58
CA VAL A 94 -0.31 -8.39 3.55
C VAL A 94 -1.05 -8.42 4.89
N GLY A 95 -2.38 -8.50 4.87
CA GLY A 95 -3.20 -8.66 6.07
C GLY A 95 -2.87 -9.94 6.83
N ARG A 96 -2.80 -11.09 6.12
CA ARG A 96 -2.38 -12.36 6.73
C ARG A 96 -0.98 -12.30 7.33
N PHE A 97 -0.05 -11.58 6.70
CA PHE A 97 1.27 -11.36 7.28
C PHE A 97 1.19 -10.61 8.61
N PHE A 98 0.45 -9.49 8.67
CA PHE A 98 0.27 -8.74 9.92
C PHE A 98 -0.49 -9.52 11.00
N GLU A 99 -1.36 -10.45 10.61
CA GLU A 99 -2.03 -11.37 11.54
C GLU A 99 -1.12 -12.48 12.05
N LYS A 100 -0.19 -12.96 11.22
CA LYS A 100 0.79 -13.99 11.61
C LYS A 100 1.86 -13.44 12.55
N TYR A 101 2.21 -12.16 12.42
CA TYR A 101 3.33 -11.52 13.11
C TYR A 101 2.88 -10.31 13.95
N GLN A 102 1.88 -10.52 14.82
CA GLN A 102 1.23 -9.42 15.56
C GLN A 102 2.10 -8.82 16.67
N ASN A 103 2.97 -9.63 17.28
CA ASN A 103 3.77 -9.25 18.44
C ASN A 103 5.16 -9.89 18.38
N ARG A 104 6.00 -9.54 19.36
CA ARG A 104 7.39 -10.02 19.45
C ARG A 104 7.47 -11.53 19.63
N ASP A 105 6.56 -12.13 20.36
CA ASP A 105 6.57 -13.56 20.64
C ASP A 105 6.26 -14.37 19.37
N ASP A 106 5.30 -13.92 18.57
CA ASP A 106 4.98 -14.52 17.27
C ASP A 106 6.15 -14.42 16.29
N ILE A 107 6.78 -13.25 16.19
CA ILE A 107 7.96 -13.06 15.33
C ILE A 107 9.12 -13.94 15.81
N THR A 108 9.35 -14.04 17.13
CA THR A 108 10.41 -14.88 17.69
C THR A 108 10.17 -16.36 17.37
N ARG A 109 8.93 -16.83 17.59
CA ARG A 109 8.54 -18.22 17.38
C ARG A 109 8.64 -18.65 15.92
N LEU A 110 8.40 -17.72 15.00
CA LEU A 110 8.32 -17.97 13.56
C LEU A 110 9.44 -17.26 12.78
N ILE A 111 10.57 -16.98 13.43
CA ILE A 111 11.65 -16.18 12.84
C ILE A 111 12.26 -16.82 11.58
N SER A 112 12.22 -18.16 11.46
CA SER A 112 12.64 -18.88 10.26
C SER A 112 11.79 -18.53 9.04
N ASP A 113 10.49 -18.36 9.25
CA ASP A 113 9.51 -18.10 8.19
C ASP A 113 9.39 -16.61 7.91
N PHE A 114 9.65 -15.78 8.93
CA PHE A 114 9.47 -14.33 8.86
C PHE A 114 10.17 -13.71 7.66
N SER A 115 11.45 -14.07 7.41
CA SER A 115 12.21 -13.49 6.31
C SER A 115 11.60 -13.80 4.94
N HIS A 116 11.09 -15.02 4.75
CA HIS A 116 10.47 -15.44 3.50
C HIS A 116 9.12 -14.73 3.31
N ASP A 117 8.28 -14.73 4.35
CA ASP A 117 6.97 -14.09 4.29
C ASP A 117 7.09 -12.57 4.12
N PHE A 118 8.08 -11.96 4.79
CA PHE A 118 8.38 -10.54 4.63
C PHE A 118 8.82 -10.20 3.20
N GLN A 119 9.63 -11.05 2.57
CA GLN A 119 10.03 -10.84 1.17
C GLN A 119 8.80 -10.84 0.24
N GLY A 120 7.83 -11.72 0.47
CA GLY A 120 6.56 -11.72 -0.28
C GLY A 120 5.78 -10.42 -0.10
N VAL A 121 5.65 -9.93 1.15
CA VAL A 121 5.01 -8.64 1.45
C VAL A 121 5.75 -7.47 0.81
N TYR A 122 7.08 -7.48 0.87
CA TYR A 122 7.92 -6.46 0.25
C TYR A 122 7.61 -6.34 -1.25
N GLU A 123 7.60 -7.47 -1.97
CA GLU A 123 7.33 -7.51 -3.41
C GLU A 123 5.91 -7.07 -3.76
N ASP A 124 4.93 -7.52 -2.98
CA ASP A 124 3.52 -7.14 -3.14
C ASP A 124 3.31 -5.64 -2.96
N LEU A 125 3.87 -5.04 -1.91
CA LEU A 125 3.77 -3.61 -1.64
C LEU A 125 4.54 -2.79 -2.68
N PHE A 126 5.73 -3.23 -3.09
CA PHE A 126 6.48 -2.59 -4.16
C PHE A 126 5.69 -2.59 -5.48
N LYS A 127 5.05 -3.71 -5.82
CA LYS A 127 4.21 -3.82 -7.02
C LYS A 127 2.98 -2.92 -6.93
N ARG A 128 2.34 -2.83 -5.77
CA ARG A 128 1.21 -1.93 -5.51
C ARG A 128 1.58 -0.47 -5.77
N VAL A 129 2.60 0.02 -5.05
CA VAL A 129 3.10 1.40 -5.16
C VAL A 129 3.44 1.75 -6.61
N ASN A 130 4.14 0.88 -7.32
CA ASN A 130 4.49 1.12 -8.72
C ASN A 130 3.26 1.22 -9.63
N ASN A 131 2.25 0.38 -9.43
CA ASN A 131 1.03 0.45 -10.23
C ASN A 131 0.23 1.73 -9.93
N GLU A 132 0.20 2.15 -8.67
CA GLU A 132 -0.44 3.40 -8.26
C GLU A 132 0.22 4.60 -8.91
N GLU A 133 1.53 4.76 -8.76
CA GLU A 133 2.24 5.92 -9.29
C GLU A 133 2.32 5.96 -10.82
N ARG A 134 2.34 4.81 -11.48
CA ARG A 134 2.49 4.76 -12.95
C ARG A 134 1.17 4.73 -13.70
N VAL A 135 0.07 4.40 -13.04
CA VAL A 135 -1.23 4.21 -13.71
C VAL A 135 -2.37 4.90 -12.96
N LEU A 136 -2.59 4.59 -11.68
CA LEU A 136 -3.74 5.11 -10.94
C LEU A 136 -3.64 6.63 -10.74
N TYR A 137 -2.51 7.13 -10.24
CA TYR A 137 -2.31 8.56 -9.98
C TYR A 137 -2.29 9.39 -11.27
N PRO A 138 -1.62 9.00 -12.36
CA PRO A 138 -1.75 9.70 -13.64
C PRO A 138 -3.18 9.70 -14.20
N MET A 139 -3.94 8.61 -13.99
CA MET A 139 -5.34 8.56 -14.37
C MET A 139 -6.18 9.53 -13.52
N TYR A 140 -5.98 9.53 -12.20
CA TYR A 140 -6.62 10.48 -11.29
C TYR A 140 -6.28 11.93 -11.66
N GLU A 141 -5.01 12.23 -11.92
CA GLU A 141 -4.59 13.55 -12.34
C GLU A 141 -5.25 14.00 -13.64
N LYS A 142 -5.31 13.13 -14.65
CA LYS A 142 -5.92 13.47 -15.94
C LYS A 142 -7.42 13.78 -15.86
N TYR A 143 -8.15 13.10 -14.99
CA TYR A 143 -9.62 13.12 -15.01
C TYR A 143 -10.25 13.84 -13.83
N CYS A 144 -9.53 14.00 -12.72
CA CYS A 144 -10.02 14.53 -11.46
C CYS A 144 -9.23 15.74 -10.92
N CYS A 145 -8.06 16.06 -11.47
CA CYS A 145 -7.37 17.33 -11.20
C CYS A 145 -7.80 18.42 -12.20
#